data_AF-A0A7C7HPD7-F1
#
_entry.id   AF-A0A7C7HPD7-F1
#
_cell.length_a   1.000
_cell.length_b   1.000
_cell.length_c   1.000
_cell.angle_alpha   90.00
_cell.angle_beta   90.00
_cell.angle_gamma   90.00
#
_symmetry.space_group_name_H-M   'P 1'
#
loop_
_entity.id
_entity.type
_entity.pdbx_description
1 polymer ?
#
loop_
_entity_poly.entity_id
_entity_poly.type
_entity_poly.pdbx_seq_one_letter_code
_entity_poly.pdbx_strand_id
1 'polypeptide(L)'
;SSFKTRSLNIATSQHRKRVAATNPPLEAAIKKIQTQQKEAIAEQQWDADTLREQVIDSQRRRKLVHAALSKGRWHAWDYVVPAGVGERYVRHHDRFPEVERQGYLHYRTGGAS
;
A
#
# COMPACT_ATOMS: atom_id res chain seq x y z
N SER A 1 -5.95 44.23 43.63
CA SER A 1 -6.53 42.96 43.15
C SER A 1 -5.57 42.35 42.15
N SER A 2 -4.89 41.25 42.50
CA SER A 2 -3.91 40.59 41.62
C SER A 2 -4.28 39.11 41.55
N PHE A 3 -4.97 38.73 40.47
CA PHE A 3 -5.35 37.36 40.21
C PHE A 3 -4.09 36.59 39.75
N LYS A 4 -3.48 35.82 40.67
CA LYS A 4 -2.39 34.91 40.31
C LYS A 4 -2.95 33.83 39.39
N THR A 5 -2.53 33.85 38.12
CA THR A 5 -2.85 32.84 37.12
C THR A 5 -2.27 31.50 37.55
N ARG A 6 -3.07 30.68 38.22
CA ARG A 6 -2.72 29.29 38.55
C ARG A 6 -2.95 28.48 37.28
N SER A 7 -1.93 28.33 36.44
CA SER A 7 -1.98 27.38 35.33
C SER A 7 -2.15 25.98 35.92
N LEU A 8 -3.36 25.43 35.78
CA LEU A 8 -3.62 24.03 36.05
C LEU A 8 -2.72 23.25 35.09
N ASN A 9 -1.75 22.51 35.64
CA ASN A 9 -0.92 21.58 34.88
C ASN A 9 -1.80 20.41 34.43
N ILE A 10 -2.54 20.62 33.34
CA ILE A 10 -3.33 19.58 32.70
C ILE A 10 -2.37 18.73 31.86
N ALA A 11 -2.08 17.52 32.34
CA ALA A 11 -1.56 16.40 31.56
C ALA A 11 -0.24 16.59 30.76
N THR A 12 0.81 17.09 31.41
CA THR A 12 2.19 16.98 30.88
C THR A 12 2.54 15.50 30.61
N SER A 13 3.27 15.21 29.54
CA SER A 13 3.76 13.86 29.18
C SER A 13 4.47 13.15 30.36
N GLN A 14 5.17 13.91 31.21
CA GLN A 14 5.84 13.40 32.41
C GLN A 14 4.86 12.91 33.49
N HIS A 15 3.72 13.58 33.69
CA HIS A 15 2.71 13.14 34.65
C HIS A 15 2.08 11.81 34.22
N ARG A 16 1.82 11.63 32.91
CA ARG A 16 1.34 10.37 32.32
C ARG A 16 2.32 9.22 32.56
N LYS A 17 3.62 9.44 32.31
CA LYS A 17 4.68 8.44 32.60
C LYS A 17 4.78 8.08 34.09
N ARG A 18 4.56 9.05 34.99
CA ARG A 18 4.65 8.82 36.44
C ARG A 18 3.46 8.03 36.98
N VAL A 19 2.25 8.30 36.48
CA VAL A 19 1.04 7.51 36.81
C VAL A 19 1.16 6.08 36.26
N ALA A 20 1.66 5.94 35.04
CA ALA A 20 2.00 4.64 34.43
C ALA A 20 2.99 3.82 35.29
N ALA A 21 4.10 4.43 35.70
CA ALA A 21 5.10 3.79 36.56
C ALA A 21 4.56 3.42 37.96
N THR A 22 3.55 4.13 38.45
CA THR A 22 2.91 3.90 39.75
C THR A 22 1.82 2.82 39.68
N ASN A 23 1.27 2.51 38.49
CA ASN A 23 0.25 1.48 38.32
C ASN A 23 0.57 0.50 37.15
N PRO A 24 1.68 -0.26 37.24
CA PRO A 24 2.03 -1.30 36.27
C PRO A 24 0.90 -2.28 35.91
N PRO A 25 0.00 -2.71 36.83
CA PRO A 25 -1.08 -3.62 36.47
C PRO A 25 -2.14 -2.98 35.56
N LEU A 26 -2.30 -1.65 35.55
CA LEU A 26 -3.27 -0.98 34.68
C LEU A 26 -2.84 -0.98 33.22
N GLU A 27 -1.56 -0.68 32.94
CA GLU A 27 -1.04 -0.71 31.57
C GLU A 27 -1.06 -2.13 30.98
N ALA A 28 -0.69 -3.12 31.80
CA ALA A 28 -0.77 -4.52 31.43
C ALA A 28 -2.22 -4.93 31.10
N ALA A 29 -3.20 -4.46 31.88
CA ALA A 29 -4.61 -4.72 31.64
C ALA A 29 -5.10 -4.07 30.32
N ILE A 30 -4.73 -2.81 30.05
CA ILE A 30 -5.07 -2.13 28.78
C ILE A 30 -4.48 -2.88 27.59
N LYS A 31 -3.20 -3.28 27.67
CA LYS A 31 -2.54 -4.06 26.62
C LYS A 31 -3.23 -5.41 26.38
N LYS A 32 -3.67 -6.07 27.45
CA LYS A 32 -4.42 -7.33 27.35
C LYS A 32 -5.75 -7.12 26.62
N ILE A 33 -6.52 -6.10 26.99
CA ILE A 33 -7.80 -5.77 26.33
C ILE A 33 -7.58 -5.47 24.85
N GLN A 34 -6.55 -4.68 24.50
CA GLN A 34 -6.22 -4.38 23.11
C GLN A 34 -5.83 -5.63 22.31
N THR A 35 -5.12 -6.57 22.94
CA THR A 35 -4.75 -7.83 22.30
C THR A 35 -5.98 -8.68 22.02
N GLN A 36 -6.86 -8.84 23.02
CA GLN A 36 -8.13 -9.56 22.88
C GLN A 36 -9.04 -8.94 21.80
N GLN A 37 -9.11 -7.60 21.73
CA GLN A 37 -9.86 -6.91 20.68
C GLN A 37 -9.31 -7.21 19.29
N LYS A 38 -7.98 -7.24 19.13
CA LYS A 38 -7.34 -7.58 17.84
C LYS A 38 -7.56 -9.04 17.47
N GLU A 39 -7.47 -9.96 18.42
CA GLU A 39 -7.75 -11.39 18.22
C GLU A 39 -9.21 -11.58 17.77
N ALA A 40 -10.17 -10.95 18.45
CA ALA A 40 -11.58 -11.02 18.06
C ALA A 40 -11.84 -10.47 16.65
N ILE A 41 -11.23 -9.34 16.29
CA ILE A 41 -11.32 -8.80 14.93
C ILE A 41 -10.70 -9.77 13.92
N ALA A 42 -9.57 -10.40 14.27
CA ALA A 42 -8.89 -11.32 13.38
C ALA A 42 -9.72 -12.59 13.13
N GLU A 43 -10.29 -13.19 14.19
CA GLU A 43 -11.18 -14.35 14.10
C GLU A 43 -12.48 -14.03 13.34
N GLN A 44 -12.98 -12.80 13.46
CA GLN A 44 -14.18 -12.37 12.73
C GLN A 44 -13.92 -12.18 11.22
N GLN A 45 -12.76 -11.63 10.86
CA GLN A 45 -12.46 -11.28 9.47
C GLN A 45 -11.79 -12.41 8.68
N TRP A 46 -11.01 -13.26 9.36
CA TRP A 46 -10.24 -14.32 8.72
C TRP A 46 -10.53 -15.66 9.35
N ASP A 47 -11.11 -16.55 8.55
CA ASP A 47 -11.10 -17.98 8.83
C ASP A 47 -9.69 -18.53 8.53
N ALA A 48 -8.90 -18.69 9.59
CA ALA A 48 -7.51 -19.09 9.49
C ALA A 48 -7.32 -20.50 8.92
N ASP A 49 -8.23 -21.42 9.24
CA ASP A 49 -8.16 -22.82 8.80
C ASP A 49 -8.46 -22.91 7.31
N THR A 50 -9.56 -22.30 6.86
CA THR A 50 -9.90 -22.23 5.43
C THR A 50 -8.80 -21.51 4.64
N LEU A 51 -8.26 -20.40 5.15
CA LEU A 51 -7.17 -19.66 4.49
C LEU A 51 -5.92 -20.54 4.33
N ARG A 52 -5.56 -21.31 5.36
CA ARG A 52 -4.42 -22.22 5.32
C ARG A 52 -4.60 -23.27 4.23
N GLU A 53 -5.77 -23.89 4.14
CA GLU A 53 -6.07 -24.88 3.10
C GLU A 53 -5.98 -24.29 1.69
N GLN A 54 -6.55 -23.10 1.49
CA GLN A 54 -6.50 -22.39 0.20
C GLN A 54 -5.06 -22.06 -0.21
N VAL A 55 -4.22 -21.65 0.74
CA VAL A 55 -2.79 -21.39 0.49
C VAL A 55 -2.07 -22.67 0.09
N ILE A 56 -2.30 -23.79 0.79
CA ILE A 56 -1.68 -25.08 0.48
C ILE A 56 -2.10 -25.56 -0.91
N ASP A 57 -3.38 -25.45 -1.26
CA ASP A 57 -3.89 -25.81 -2.58
C ASP A 57 -3.25 -24.96 -3.69
N SER A 58 -3.20 -23.64 -3.50
CA SER A 58 -2.51 -22.71 -4.40
C SER A 58 -1.03 -23.05 -4.59
N GLN A 59 -0.35 -23.44 -3.52
CA GLN A 59 1.05 -23.87 -3.59
C GLN A 59 1.20 -25.18 -4.36
N ARG A 60 0.32 -26.17 -4.13
CA ARG A 60 0.34 -27.46 -4.86
C ARG A 60 0.15 -27.26 -6.36
N ARG A 61 -0.86 -26.48 -6.76
CA ARG A 61 -1.12 -26.15 -8.17
C ARG A 61 0.06 -25.45 -8.82
N ARG A 62 0.64 -24.44 -8.17
CA ARG A 62 1.80 -23.72 -8.71
C ARG A 62 3.03 -24.60 -8.86
N LYS A 63 3.31 -25.49 -7.90
CA LYS A 63 4.43 -26.44 -8.02
C LYS A 63 4.27 -27.37 -9.22
N LEU A 64 3.07 -27.89 -9.45
CA LEU A 64 2.77 -28.74 -10.60
C LEU A 64 2.97 -27.99 -11.93
N VAL A 65 2.35 -26.81 -12.06
CA VAL A 65 2.45 -25.98 -13.28
C VAL A 65 3.89 -25.55 -13.53
N HIS A 66 4.60 -25.10 -12.50
CA HIS A 66 6.01 -24.73 -12.61
C HIS A 66 6.86 -25.90 -13.10
N ALA A 67 6.72 -27.09 -12.52
CA ALA A 67 7.46 -28.27 -12.95
C ALA A 67 7.20 -28.66 -14.41
N ALA A 68 5.99 -28.38 -14.93
CA ALA A 68 5.68 -28.56 -16.34
C ALA A 68 6.31 -27.47 -17.22
N LEU A 69 6.16 -26.19 -16.86
CA LEU A 69 6.69 -25.04 -17.61
C LEU A 69 8.21 -24.96 -17.61
N SER A 70 8.89 -25.55 -16.62
CA SER A 70 10.35 -25.64 -16.60
C SER A 70 10.91 -26.68 -17.57
N LYS A 71 10.07 -27.48 -18.23
CA LYS A 71 10.50 -28.47 -19.22
C LYS A 71 10.33 -27.92 -20.64
N GLY A 72 11.34 -28.13 -21.49
CA GLY A 72 11.31 -27.70 -22.88
C GLY A 72 11.66 -26.21 -23.06
N ARG A 73 11.01 -25.55 -24.03
CA ARG A 73 11.30 -24.14 -24.35
C ARG A 73 10.75 -23.22 -23.27
N TRP A 74 11.63 -22.51 -22.59
CA TRP A 74 11.26 -21.48 -21.62
C TRP A 74 10.54 -20.29 -22.29
N HIS A 75 9.50 -19.79 -21.63
CA HIS A 75 8.76 -18.59 -22.03
C HIS A 75 8.77 -17.59 -20.87
N ALA A 76 9.39 -16.43 -21.08
CA ALA A 76 9.43 -15.36 -20.10
C ALA A 76 8.03 -14.76 -19.90
N TRP A 77 7.70 -14.44 -18.64
CA TRP A 77 6.50 -13.65 -18.31
C TRP A 77 6.84 -12.21 -17.96
N ASP A 78 8.14 -11.87 -18.02
CA ASP A 78 8.60 -10.52 -17.79
C ASP A 78 8.00 -9.59 -18.84
N TYR A 79 7.53 -8.43 -18.37
CA TYR A 79 7.03 -7.41 -19.26
C TYR A 79 8.15 -6.88 -20.14
N VAL A 80 7.95 -6.97 -21.46
CA VAL A 80 8.85 -6.36 -22.43
C VAL A 80 8.21 -5.06 -22.91
N VAL A 81 8.95 -3.95 -22.76
CA VAL A 81 8.51 -2.66 -23.30
C VAL A 81 8.40 -2.80 -24.82
N PRO A 82 7.29 -2.35 -25.43
CA PRO A 82 7.15 -2.34 -26.88
C PRO A 82 8.36 -1.68 -27.55
N ALA A 83 8.82 -2.27 -28.66
CA ALA A 83 9.88 -1.70 -29.47
C ALA A 83 9.50 -0.30 -30.00
N GLY A 84 10.47 0.45 -30.52
CA GLY A 84 10.22 1.82 -31.02
C GLY A 84 10.30 2.89 -29.93
N VAL A 85 10.81 2.55 -28.75
CA VAL A 85 11.21 3.51 -27.71
C VAL A 85 12.15 4.59 -28.29
N GLY A 86 13.02 4.16 -29.20
CA GLY A 86 13.95 4.98 -29.96
C GLY A 86 13.30 5.81 -31.07
N GLU A 87 12.02 5.65 -31.38
CA GLU A 87 11.26 6.47 -32.34
C GLU A 87 10.32 7.47 -31.64
N ARG A 88 10.37 7.54 -30.30
CA ARG A 88 9.53 8.48 -29.51
C ARG A 88 10.14 9.88 -29.53
N TYR A 89 9.34 10.92 -29.76
CA TYR A 89 9.79 12.32 -29.94
C TYR A 89 10.53 12.55 -31.26
N VAL A 90 10.72 13.83 -31.59
CA VAL A 90 11.41 14.27 -32.82
C VAL A 90 12.77 13.59 -32.99
N ARG A 91 13.03 13.12 -34.20
CA ARG A 91 14.27 12.49 -34.66
C ARG A 91 14.87 13.25 -35.83
N HIS A 92 16.14 12.96 -36.10
CA HIS A 92 16.90 13.63 -37.17
C HIS A 92 16.23 13.50 -38.55
N HIS A 93 15.51 12.40 -38.80
CA HIS A 93 14.81 12.17 -40.07
C HIS A 93 13.39 12.75 -40.09
N ASP A 94 12.92 13.34 -39.00
CA ASP A 94 11.61 13.98 -38.93
C ASP A 94 11.63 15.37 -39.54
N ARG A 95 10.49 15.78 -40.07
CA ARG A 95 10.32 17.07 -40.72
C ARG A 95 9.34 17.97 -39.98
N PHE A 96 9.74 19.21 -39.80
CA PHE A 96 8.88 20.29 -39.33
C PHE A 96 8.03 20.83 -40.50
N PRO A 97 6.72 21.11 -40.31
CA PRO A 97 5.94 21.07 -39.05
C PRO A 97 5.18 19.75 -38.82
N GLU A 98 5.36 18.72 -39.65
CA GLU A 98 4.59 17.47 -39.60
C GLU A 98 4.74 16.75 -38.25
N VAL A 99 5.96 16.66 -37.74
CA VAL A 99 6.27 15.94 -36.48
C VAL A 99 5.65 16.62 -35.26
N GLU A 100 5.63 17.96 -35.23
CA GLU A 100 5.07 18.74 -34.11
C GLU A 100 3.55 18.55 -34.02
N ARG A 101 2.86 18.50 -35.17
CA ARG A 101 1.40 18.31 -35.21
C ARG A 101 0.94 16.99 -34.59
N GLN A 102 1.80 15.98 -34.53
CA GLN A 102 1.49 14.68 -33.90
C GLN A 102 1.45 14.76 -32.36
N GLY A 103 2.18 15.71 -31.77
CA GLY A 103 2.23 15.92 -30.32
C GLY A 103 1.19 16.90 -29.80
N TYR A 104 0.48 17.62 -30.68
CA TYR A 104 -0.49 18.63 -30.27
C TYR A 104 -1.75 17.97 -29.73
N LEU A 105 -2.10 18.34 -28.49
CA LEU A 105 -3.40 17.99 -27.91
C LEU A 105 -4.49 18.80 -28.62
N HIS A 106 -5.49 18.12 -29.16
CA HIS A 106 -6.69 18.81 -29.67
C HIS A 106 -7.39 19.53 -28.52
N TYR A 107 -7.48 20.85 -28.60
CA TYR A 107 -8.34 21.60 -27.71
C TYR A 107 -9.80 21.33 -28.10
N ARG A 108 -10.60 20.85 -27.14
CA ARG A 108 -12.06 20.80 -27.33
C ARG A 108 -12.55 22.23 -27.29
N THR A 109 -12.93 22.79 -28.43
CA THR A 109 -13.70 24.04 -28.48
C THR A 109 -15.04 23.81 -27.78
N GLY A 110 -15.08 24.15 -26.49
CA GLY A 110 -16.31 24.18 -25.70
C GLY A 110 -17.13 25.40 -26.09
N GLY A 111 -18.34 25.12 -26.58
CA GLY A 111 -19.54 25.95 -26.69
C GLY A 111 -19.46 27.44 -26.36
N ALA A 112 -19.75 28.24 -27.37
CA ALA A 112 -20.57 29.44 -27.19
C ALA A 112 -21.74 29.30 -28.18
N SER A 113 -22.90 28.90 -27.66
CA SER A 113 -24.20 29.23 -28.26
C SER A 113 -24.60 30.62 -27.79
#